data_AF-A0A651HML3-F1
#
_entry.id   AF-A0A651HML3-F1
#
_cell.length_a   1.000
_cell.length_b   1.000
_cell.length_c   1.000
_cell.angle_alpha   90.00
_cell.angle_beta   90.00
_cell.angle_gamma   90.00
#
_symmetry.space_group_name_H-M   'P 1'
#
loop_
_entity.id
_entity.type
_entity.pdbx_description
1 polymer ?
#
loop_
_entity_poly.entity_id
_entity_poly.type
_entity_poly.pdbx_seq_one_letter_code
_entity_poly.pdbx_strand_id
1 'polypeptide(L)'
;MLKIYLAGLVILAGAIGLNVMARGMGLVGWYEFLSRLQEDGAAGLGATRIRDYLWLLAGYPFCLGLLGFLGLRLGNLISGP
;
A
#
# COMPACT_ATOMS: atom_id res chain seq x y z
N MET A 1 -22.99 3.07 3.12
CA MET A 1 -22.11 2.38 4.10
C MET A 1 -21.48 1.10 3.56
N LEU A 2 -22.23 0.14 3.00
CA LEU A 2 -21.69 -1.10 2.41
C LEU A 2 -20.54 -0.86 1.39
N LYS A 3 -20.68 0.15 0.52
CA LYS A 3 -19.67 0.57 -0.46
C LYS A 3 -18.30 0.87 0.17
N ILE A 4 -18.30 1.52 1.33
CA ILE A 4 -17.07 1.90 2.05
C ILE A 4 -16.42 0.66 2.67
N TYR A 5 -17.21 -0.25 3.25
CA TYR A 5 -16.70 -1.51 3.79
C TYR A 5 -16.07 -2.39 2.71
N LEU A 6 -16.70 -2.48 1.52
CA LEU A 6 -16.14 -3.19 0.37
C LEU A 6 -14.84 -2.52 -0.11
N ALA A 7 -14.80 -1.18 -0.20
CA ALA A 7 -13.57 -0.47 -0.54
C ALA A 7 -12.45 -0.73 0.46
N GLY A 8 -12.74 -0.70 1.77
CA GLY A 8 -11.79 -1.06 2.82
C GLY A 8 -11.26 -2.48 2.69
N LEU A 9 -12.13 -3.46 2.38
CA LEU A 9 -11.73 -4.86 2.18
C LEU A 9 -10.84 -5.05 0.95
N VAL A 10 -11.15 -4.37 -0.16
CA VAL A 10 -10.30 -4.38 -1.36
C VAL A 10 -8.93 -3.74 -1.09
N ILE A 11 -8.90 -2.60 -0.39
CA ILE A 11 -7.65 -1.95 0.02
C ILE A 11 -6.84 -2.87 0.92
N LEU A 12 -7.47 -3.54 1.89
CA LEU A 12 -6.78 -4.45 2.81
C LEU A 12 -6.16 -5.64 2.07
N ALA A 13 -6.93 -6.32 1.24
CA ALA A 13 -6.44 -7.45 0.45
C ALA A 13 -5.32 -7.00 -0.52
N GLY A 14 -5.51 -5.86 -1.17
CA GLY A 14 -4.51 -5.30 -2.07
C GLY A 14 -3.24 -4.83 -1.35
N ALA A 15 -3.32 -4.30 -0.13
CA ALA A 15 -2.16 -3.93 0.67
C ALA A 15 -1.28 -5.16 1.01
N ILE A 16 -1.90 -6.31 1.31
CA ILE A 16 -1.17 -7.57 1.50
C ILE A 16 -0.45 -7.95 0.19
N GLY A 17 -1.17 -7.94 -0.93
CA GLY A 17 -0.60 -8.23 -2.25
C GLY A 17 0.55 -7.30 -2.65
N LEU A 18 0.41 -5.99 -2.40
CA LEU A 18 1.44 -5.00 -2.69
C LEU A 18 2.69 -5.18 -1.84
N ASN A 19 2.56 -5.60 -0.57
CA ASN A 19 3.73 -5.93 0.25
C ASN A 19 4.47 -7.17 -0.27
N VAL A 20 3.73 -8.18 -0.74
CA VAL A 20 4.34 -9.37 -1.39
C VAL A 20 5.02 -8.99 -2.71
N MET A 21 4.36 -8.17 -3.53
CA MET A 21 4.91 -7.68 -4.79
C MET A 21 6.17 -6.83 -4.58
N ALA A 22 6.16 -5.93 -3.59
CA ALA A 22 7.31 -5.11 -3.25
C ALA A 22 8.53 -5.98 -2.89
N ARG A 23 8.35 -7.02 -2.07
CA ARG A 23 9.41 -8.00 -1.77
C ARG A 23 9.92 -8.69 -3.03
N GLY A 24 9.03 -9.12 -3.92
CA GLY A 24 9.42 -9.75 -5.19
C GLY A 24 10.21 -8.82 -6.13
N MET A 25 9.98 -7.50 -6.05
CA MET A 25 10.69 -6.48 -6.82
C MET A 25 11.97 -5.98 -6.13
N GLY A 26 12.29 -6.49 -4.93
CA GLY A 26 13.38 -5.98 -4.10
C GLY A 26 13.16 -4.53 -3.67
N LEU A 27 11.90 -4.14 -3.45
CA LEU A 27 11.48 -2.84 -2.92
C LEU A 27 11.10 -2.98 -1.45
N VAL A 28 11.36 -1.94 -0.67
CA VAL A 28 10.99 -1.89 0.75
C VAL A 28 9.49 -1.59 0.88
N GLY A 29 8.76 -2.43 1.61
CA GLY A 29 7.37 -2.18 2.00
C GLY A 29 7.28 -1.35 3.28
N TRP A 30 6.12 -0.76 3.57
CA TRP A 30 5.93 0.09 4.76
C TRP A 30 6.27 -0.61 6.07
N TYR A 31 5.96 -1.91 6.21
CA TYR A 31 6.28 -2.67 7.42
C TYR A 31 7.79 -2.76 7.67
N GLU A 32 8.54 -3.05 6.61
CA GLU A 32 10.00 -3.18 6.69
C GLU A 32 10.70 -1.82 6.82
N PHE A 33 10.16 -0.79 6.18
CA PHE A 33 10.64 0.58 6.38
C PHE A 33 10.48 1.02 7.84
N LEU A 34 9.30 0.79 8.42
CA LEU A 34 9.01 1.16 9.81
C LEU A 34 9.84 0.34 10.81
N SER A 35 10.06 -0.95 10.55
CA SER A 35 10.90 -1.77 11.44
C SER A 35 12.35 -1.28 11.45
N ARG A 36 12.92 -0.98 10.28
CA ARG A 36 14.28 -0.41 10.18
C ARG A 36 14.38 0.96 10.84
N LEU A 37 13.36 1.80 10.68
CA LEU A 37 13.31 3.11 11.34
C LEU A 37 13.24 2.96 12.87
N GLN A 38 12.56 1.93 13.37
CA GLN A 38 12.44 1.66 14.81
C GLN A 38 13.74 1.09 15.40
N GLU A 39 14.43 0.20 14.66
CA GLU A 39 15.64 -0.48 15.11
C GLU A 39 16.90 0.40 14.98
N ASP A 40 17.10 1.02 13.81
CA ASP A 40 18.33 1.75 13.46
C ASP A 40 18.16 3.28 13.47
N GLY A 41 16.94 3.77 13.74
CA GLY A 41 16.65 5.20 13.73
C GLY A 41 16.98 5.87 12.39
N ALA A 42 17.59 7.07 12.46
CA ALA A 42 17.97 7.82 11.27
C ALA A 42 19.08 7.14 10.44
N ALA A 43 19.85 6.21 11.02
CA ALA A 43 20.88 5.47 10.28
C ALA A 43 20.24 4.47 9.29
N GLY A 44 19.10 3.87 9.66
CA GLY A 44 18.32 2.97 8.78
C GLY A 44 17.75 3.68 7.53
N LEU A 45 17.50 4.99 7.62
CA LEU A 45 17.04 5.81 6.49
C LEU A 45 18.13 6.00 5.42
N GLY A 46 19.40 6.08 5.83
CA GLY A 46 20.55 6.23 4.92
C GLY A 46 20.82 5.00 4.05
N ALA A 47 20.40 3.81 4.50
CA ALA A 47 20.52 2.55 3.75
C ALA A 47 19.39 2.35 2.71
N THR A 48 18.36 3.21 2.71
CA THR A 48 17.18 3.06 1.85
C THR A 48 17.41 3.78 0.52
N ARG A 49 17.18 3.09 -0.60
CA ARG A 49 17.45 3.66 -1.94
C ARG A 49 16.38 4.68 -2.30
N ILE A 50 16.72 5.67 -3.14
CA ILE A 50 15.75 6.67 -3.62
C ILE A 50 14.51 6.04 -4.28
N ARG A 51 14.70 4.90 -4.95
CA ARG A 51 13.61 4.12 -5.57
C ARG A 51 12.61 3.60 -4.53
N ASP A 52 13.08 3.21 -3.35
CA ASP A 52 12.23 2.71 -2.26
C ASP A 52 11.38 3.85 -1.67
N TYR A 53 11.97 5.04 -1.52
CA TYR A 53 11.20 6.22 -1.13
C TYR A 53 10.15 6.61 -2.18
N LEU A 54 10.49 6.57 -3.47
CA LEU A 54 9.54 6.82 -4.55
C LEU A 54 8.40 5.79 -4.54
N TRP A 55 8.73 4.52 -4.28
CA TRP A 55 7.73 3.48 -4.09
C TRP A 55 6.84 3.75 -2.87
N LEU A 56 7.41 4.02 -1.70
CA LEU A 56 6.66 4.21 -0.46
C LEU A 56 5.76 5.46 -0.47
N LEU A 57 6.24 6.57 -1.04
CA LEU A 57 5.52 7.85 -1.01
C LEU A 57 4.61 8.08 -2.22
N ALA A 58 4.94 7.52 -3.38
CA ALA A 58 4.14 7.72 -4.59
C ALA A 58 3.51 6.39 -5.08
N GLY A 59 4.32 5.37 -5.32
CA GLY A 59 3.85 4.10 -5.91
C GLY A 59 2.80 3.39 -5.07
N TYR A 60 3.08 3.20 -3.78
CA TYR A 60 2.25 2.45 -2.85
C TYR A 60 0.91 3.18 -2.57
N PRO A 61 0.87 4.49 -2.23
CA PRO A 61 -0.39 5.22 -2.10
C PRO A 61 -1.19 5.29 -3.40
N PHE A 62 -0.51 5.40 -4.55
CA PHE A 62 -1.18 5.35 -5.85
C PHE A 62 -1.88 4.01 -6.09
N CYS A 63 -1.18 2.89 -5.88
CA CYS A 63 -1.78 1.56 -6.01
C CYS A 63 -2.94 1.34 -5.03
N LEU A 64 -2.80 1.76 -3.77
CA LEU A 64 -3.90 1.70 -2.79
C LEU A 64 -5.09 2.59 -3.19
N GLY A 65 -4.82 3.77 -3.73
CA GLY A 65 -5.86 4.66 -4.27
C GLY A 65 -6.63 4.02 -5.43
N LEU A 66 -5.93 3.34 -6.35
CA LEU A 66 -6.56 2.57 -7.43
C LEU A 66 -7.43 1.43 -6.88
N LEU A 67 -6.94 0.69 -5.89
CA LEU A 67 -7.70 -0.37 -5.22
C LEU A 67 -8.94 0.17 -4.51
N GLY A 68 -8.82 1.32 -3.83
CA GLY A 68 -9.94 2.01 -3.21
C GLY A 68 -10.98 2.46 -4.23
N PHE A 69 -10.54 3.05 -5.34
CA PHE A 69 -11.41 3.43 -6.45
C PHE A 69 -12.15 2.21 -7.04
N LEU A 70 -11.43 1.10 -7.27
CA LEU A 70 -12.02 -0.15 -7.72
C LEU A 70 -13.04 -0.70 -6.72
N GLY A 71 -12.71 -0.68 -5.44
CA GLY A 71 -13.61 -1.13 -4.39
C GLY A 71 -14.89 -0.30 -4.28
N LEU A 72 -14.81 1.03 -4.47
CA LEU A 72 -15.98 1.90 -4.54
C LEU A 72 -16.81 1.65 -5.81
N ARG A 73 -16.16 1.45 -6.96
CA ARG A 73 -16.81 1.07 -8.23
C ARG A 73 -17.56 -0.25 -8.11
N LEU A 74 -16.93 -1.27 -7.51
CA LEU A 74 -17.57 -2.56 -7.22
C LEU A 74 -18.74 -2.39 -6.24
N GLY A 75 -18.56 -1.58 -5.20
CA GLY A 75 -19.66 -1.23 -4.29
C GLY A 75 -20.86 -0.61 -5.01
N ASN A 76 -20.63 0.32 -5.96
CA ASN A 76 -21.68 0.93 -6.76
C ASN A 76 -22.39 -0.08 -7.68
N LEU A 77 -21.66 -1.05 -8.25
CA LEU A 77 -22.26 -2.11 -9.08
C LEU A 77 -23.19 -3.01 -8.26
N ILE A 78 -22.82 -3.33 -7.01
CA ILE A 78 -23.56 -4.26 -6.16
C ILE A 78 -24.77 -3.60 -5.49
N SER A 79 -24.64 -2.33 -5.09
CA SER A 79 -25.66 -1.64 -4.28
C SER A 79 -26.46 -0.56 -5.01
N GLY A 80 -26.28 -0.43 -6.34
CA GLY A 80 -26.89 0.62 -7.16
C GLY A 80 -26.15 1.96 -7.02
N PRO A 81 -26.37 2.92 -7.96
CA PRO A 81 -25.80 4.26 -7.90
C PRO A 81 -26.13 4.96 -6.57
#